data_AF-A0A0G0V920-F1
#
_entry.id   AF-A0A0G0V920-F1
#
_cell.length_a   1.000
_cell.length_b   1.000
_cell.length_c   1.000
_cell.angle_alpha   90.00
_cell.angle_beta   90.00
_cell.angle_gamma   90.00
#
_symmetry.space_group_name_H-M   'P 1'
#
loop_
_entity.id
_entity.type
_entity.pdbx_description
1 polymer ?
#
loop_
_entity_poly.entity_id
_entity_poly.type
_entity_poly.pdbx_seq_one_letter_code
_entity_poly.pdbx_strand_id
1 'polypeptide(L)'
;MFLKYSFWKIKKTIGPTKEFRAALWQKLEHEMAESPKVFFWQMPMMRFATVALSLVLALGVGTGVYAYSSSEVNEAHPLYGLKKEIEKIEERVVAGTPERKANFQAKQMERRLAEIERLQDKKLNFEKTLNELNEAEESGLKALDFVTSLKVQGIIKQRIDSQVEARQKQLEKAKMVLPLEAEKRIEVMMQKRTQRLEIQEQKIEKKLEQNQELRKDRLEKQINILPNKGRAEEKVKGILKNINQ
;
A
#
# COMPACT_ATOMS: atom_id res chain seq x y z
N MET A 1 -34.55 30.55 46.80
CA MET A 1 -35.00 31.20 45.54
C MET A 1 -34.83 32.72 45.51
N PHE A 2 -34.89 33.43 46.65
CA PHE A 2 -34.83 34.91 46.71
C PHE A 2 -33.51 35.56 46.24
N LEU A 3 -32.36 34.88 46.39
CA LEU A 3 -31.06 35.41 45.98
C LEU A 3 -30.91 35.61 44.46
N LYS A 4 -31.54 34.77 43.63
CA LYS A 4 -31.45 34.93 42.16
C LYS A 4 -32.17 36.19 41.67
N TYR A 5 -33.25 36.59 42.36
CA TYR A 5 -34.05 37.75 41.98
C TYR A 5 -33.36 39.07 42.34
N SER A 6 -32.70 39.14 43.50
CA SER A 6 -31.94 40.33 43.91
C SER A 6 -30.72 40.55 43.01
N PHE A 7 -29.98 39.50 42.66
CA PHE A 7 -28.87 39.60 41.71
C PHE A 7 -29.30 40.04 40.31
N TRP A 8 -30.44 39.57 39.82
CA TRP A 8 -30.96 39.99 38.52
C TRP A 8 -31.37 41.46 38.50
N LYS A 9 -31.98 41.98 39.57
CA LYS A 9 -32.30 43.40 39.72
C LYS A 9 -31.04 44.27 39.80
N ILE A 10 -30.06 43.87 40.61
CA ILE A 10 -28.77 44.57 40.73
C ILE A 10 -28.02 44.60 39.40
N LYS A 11 -28.04 43.50 38.64
CA LYS A 11 -27.45 43.44 37.29
C LYS A 11 -28.15 44.37 36.30
N LYS A 12 -29.45 44.60 36.46
CA LYS A 12 -30.20 45.58 35.64
C LYS A 12 -29.88 47.03 36.01
N THR A 13 -29.62 47.34 37.28
CA THR A 13 -29.31 48.70 37.75
C THR A 13 -27.84 49.09 37.58
N ILE A 14 -26.91 48.13 37.64
CA ILE A 14 -25.46 48.36 37.43
C ILE A 14 -25.09 48.30 35.93
N GLY A 15 -26.00 47.81 35.08
CA GLY A 15 -25.77 47.74 33.65
C GLY A 15 -25.59 49.14 33.04
N PRO A 16 -24.69 49.31 32.04
CA PRO A 16 -24.48 50.60 31.40
C PRO A 16 -25.79 51.12 30.81
N THR A 17 -26.03 52.44 30.96
CA THR A 17 -27.22 53.12 30.44
C THR A 17 -27.33 52.93 28.93
N LYS A 18 -28.56 53.01 28.39
CA LYS A 18 -28.80 52.85 26.96
C LYS A 18 -27.98 53.86 26.13
N GLU A 19 -27.86 55.08 26.64
CA GLU A 19 -27.08 56.16 26.04
C GLU A 19 -25.59 55.83 26.01
N PHE A 20 -25.03 55.31 27.11
CA PHE A 20 -23.64 54.88 27.14
C PHE A 20 -23.37 53.76 26.12
N ARG A 21 -24.27 52.79 26.00
CA ARG A 21 -24.13 51.72 25.00
C ARG A 21 -24.20 52.26 23.59
N ALA A 22 -25.11 53.19 23.30
CA ALA A 22 -25.24 53.79 21.98
C ALA A 22 -23.99 54.60 21.59
N ALA A 23 -23.46 55.39 22.52
CA ALA A 23 -22.22 56.14 22.32
C ALA A 23 -21.00 55.21 22.15
N LEU A 24 -20.93 54.12 22.92
CA LEU A 24 -19.87 53.11 22.78
C LEU A 24 -19.94 52.43 21.41
N TRP A 25 -21.14 52.08 20.94
CA TRP A 25 -21.34 51.48 19.62
C TRP A 25 -20.95 52.43 18.49
N GLN A 26 -21.33 53.71 18.55
CA GLN A 26 -20.90 54.69 17.56
C GLN A 26 -19.39 54.87 17.53
N LYS A 27 -18.73 54.89 18.69
CA LYS A 27 -17.28 55.02 18.77
C LYS A 27 -16.57 53.78 18.22
N LEU A 28 -17.08 52.58 18.53
CA LEU A 28 -16.58 51.33 17.98
C LEU A 28 -16.80 51.24 16.46
N GLU A 29 -17.95 51.67 15.95
CA GLU A 29 -18.24 51.66 14.53
C GLU A 29 -17.33 52.63 13.76
N HIS A 30 -17.03 53.79 14.35
CA HIS A 30 -16.07 54.75 13.80
C HIS A 30 -14.63 54.20 13.79
N GLU A 31 -14.17 53.56 14.87
CA GLU A 31 -12.85 52.92 14.93
C GLU A 31 -12.76 51.67 14.03
N MET A 32 -13.87 50.96 13.81
CA MET A 32 -13.93 49.79 12.92
C MET A 32 -14.03 50.17 11.43
N ALA A 33 -14.58 51.34 11.10
CA ALA A 33 -14.67 51.83 9.71
C ALA A 33 -13.30 52.09 9.07
N GLU A 34 -12.25 52.30 9.87
CA GLU A 34 -10.88 52.51 9.38
C GLU A 34 -10.11 51.20 9.10
N SER A 35 -10.66 50.02 9.41
CA SER A 35 -10.00 48.73 9.20
C SER A 35 -10.75 47.85 8.18
N PRO A 36 -10.20 47.60 6.97
CA PRO A 36 -10.80 46.66 6.03
C PRO A 36 -10.45 45.24 6.47
N LYS A 37 -11.16 44.70 7.45
CA LYS A 37 -11.07 43.29 7.81
C LYS A 37 -12.42 42.65 7.62
N VAL A 38 -12.71 42.30 6.36
CA VAL A 38 -13.74 41.31 6.06
C VAL A 38 -13.23 40.00 6.64
N PHE A 39 -13.67 39.65 7.85
CA PHE A 39 -13.32 38.38 8.46
C PHE A 39 -13.93 37.27 7.60
N PHE A 40 -13.09 36.34 7.12
CA PHE A 40 -13.46 35.21 6.27
C PHE A 40 -14.67 34.41 6.82
N TRP A 41 -14.88 34.39 8.13
CA TRP A 41 -16.04 33.77 8.80
C TRP A 41 -17.38 34.51 8.66
N GLN A 42 -17.38 35.76 8.19
CA GLN A 42 -18.58 36.58 8.02
C GLN A 42 -19.17 36.46 6.60
N MET A 43 -18.45 35.86 5.65
CA MET A 43 -18.99 35.57 4.33
C MET A 43 -19.88 34.31 4.39
N PRO A 44 -21.18 34.39 4.05
CA PRO A 44 -22.07 33.23 4.09
C PRO A 44 -21.58 32.08 3.21
N MET A 45 -20.96 32.38 2.06
CA MET A 45 -20.31 31.36 1.21
C MET A 45 -19.23 30.55 1.93
N MET A 46 -18.42 31.18 2.79
CA MET A 46 -17.36 30.48 3.54
C MET A 46 -17.92 29.59 4.66
N ARG A 47 -19.06 29.97 5.25
CA ARG A 47 -19.76 29.14 6.25
C ARG A 47 -20.32 27.86 5.61
N PHE A 48 -20.91 27.97 4.43
CA PHE A 48 -21.36 26.79 3.70
C PHE A 48 -20.18 25.95 3.17
N ALA A 49 -19.09 26.60 2.73
CA ALA A 49 -17.89 25.89 2.29
C ALA A 49 -17.23 25.08 3.41
N THR A 50 -17.13 25.63 4.63
CA THR A 50 -16.56 24.92 5.77
C THR A 50 -17.44 23.75 6.21
N VAL A 51 -18.76 23.92 6.28
CA VAL A 51 -19.69 22.83 6.58
C VAL A 51 -19.64 21.74 5.51
N ALA A 52 -19.63 22.11 4.22
CA ALA A 52 -19.50 21.16 3.13
C ALA A 52 -18.17 20.41 3.18
N LEU A 53 -17.06 21.10 3.44
CA LEU A 53 -15.74 20.50 3.59
C LEU A 53 -15.68 19.54 4.79
N SER A 54 -16.28 19.91 5.93
CA SER A 54 -16.38 19.03 7.09
C SER A 54 -17.22 17.79 6.80
N LEU A 55 -18.31 17.92 6.04
CA LEU A 55 -19.14 16.79 5.61
C LEU A 55 -18.37 15.86 4.67
N VAL A 56 -17.66 16.42 3.70
CA VAL A 56 -16.82 15.68 2.75
C VAL A 56 -15.68 14.96 3.49
N LEU A 57 -15.05 15.60 4.48
CA LEU A 57 -14.02 14.96 5.30
C LEU A 57 -14.60 13.85 6.18
N ALA A 58 -15.73 14.10 6.84
CA ALA A 58 -16.38 13.11 7.71
C ALA A 58 -16.84 11.86 6.93
N LEU A 59 -17.44 12.06 5.75
CA LEU A 59 -17.88 10.97 4.89
C LEU A 59 -16.70 10.33 4.13
N GLY A 60 -15.73 11.12 3.69
CA GLY A 60 -14.59 10.69 2.89
C GLY A 60 -13.59 9.84 3.65
N VAL A 61 -13.31 10.15 4.92
CA VAL A 61 -12.35 9.38 5.72
C VAL A 61 -12.88 7.97 6.03
N GLY A 62 -14.18 7.84 6.37
CA GLY A 62 -14.79 6.52 6.61
C GLY A 62 -14.97 5.70 5.33
N THR A 63 -15.41 6.32 4.25
CA THR A 63 -15.64 5.64 2.96
C THR A 63 -14.33 5.24 2.29
N GLY A 64 -13.26 6.04 2.42
CA GLY A 64 -11.94 5.70 1.90
C GLY A 64 -11.33 4.49 2.59
N VAL A 65 -11.38 4.44 3.93
CA VAL A 65 -10.89 3.28 4.71
C VAL A 65 -11.68 2.02 4.38
N TYR A 66 -13.01 2.12 4.30
CA TYR A 66 -13.86 1.00 3.90
C TYR A 66 -13.56 0.52 2.47
N ALA A 67 -13.49 1.45 1.50
CA ALA A 67 -13.20 1.13 0.11
C ALA A 67 -11.84 0.44 -0.06
N TYR A 68 -10.85 0.86 0.72
CA TYR A 68 -9.50 0.31 0.65
C TYR A 68 -9.36 -1.04 1.36
N SER A 69 -9.98 -1.21 2.54
CA SER A 69 -9.80 -2.41 3.38
C SER A 69 -10.77 -3.54 3.07
N SER A 70 -11.95 -3.25 2.50
CA SER A 70 -12.99 -4.25 2.28
C SER A 70 -12.75 -5.06 0.99
N SER A 71 -12.88 -6.39 1.10
CA SER A 71 -12.92 -7.31 -0.05
C SER A 71 -14.24 -7.24 -0.82
N GLU A 72 -15.27 -6.62 -0.24
CA GLU A 72 -16.56 -6.42 -0.92
C GLU A 72 -16.49 -5.30 -1.96
N VAL A 73 -15.53 -4.38 -1.81
CA VAL A 73 -15.23 -3.36 -2.80
C VAL A 73 -14.31 -3.97 -3.86
N ASN A 74 -14.95 -4.69 -4.78
CA ASN A 74 -14.37 -5.29 -5.98
C ASN A 74 -14.83 -4.54 -7.24
N GLU A 75 -14.47 -5.02 -8.43
CA GLU A 75 -14.76 -4.34 -9.70
C GLU A 75 -16.24 -4.02 -9.95
N ALA A 76 -17.15 -4.80 -9.38
CA ALA A 76 -18.59 -4.56 -9.49
C ALA A 76 -19.10 -3.48 -8.53
N HIS A 77 -18.27 -3.03 -7.58
CA HIS A 77 -18.64 -2.09 -6.54
C HIS A 77 -18.38 -0.62 -6.97
N PRO A 78 -19.30 0.33 -6.72
CA PRO A 78 -19.14 1.73 -7.14
C PRO A 78 -17.89 2.42 -6.58
N LEU A 79 -17.47 2.03 -5.37
CA LEU A 79 -16.28 2.57 -4.70
C LEU A 79 -14.95 1.99 -5.21
N TYR A 80 -14.95 1.09 -6.19
CA TYR A 80 -13.73 0.45 -6.68
C TYR A 80 -12.75 1.46 -7.30
N GLY A 81 -13.26 2.49 -7.98
CA GLY A 81 -12.42 3.58 -8.48
C GLY A 81 -11.65 4.29 -7.37
N LEU A 82 -12.30 4.53 -6.22
CA LEU A 82 -11.65 5.13 -5.05
C LEU A 82 -10.58 4.20 -4.46
N LYS A 83 -10.87 2.90 -4.35
CA LYS A 83 -9.90 1.88 -3.93
C LYS A 83 -8.64 1.92 -4.78
N LYS A 84 -8.79 1.95 -6.11
CA LYS A 84 -7.67 2.03 -7.06
C LYS A 84 -6.82 3.27 -6.89
N GLU A 85 -7.43 4.44 -6.69
CA GLU A 85 -6.67 5.67 -6.47
C GLU A 85 -5.87 5.63 -5.17
N ILE A 86 -6.45 5.08 -4.09
CA ILE A 86 -5.73 4.88 -2.83
C ILE A 86 -4.55 3.92 -3.00
N GLU A 87 -4.75 2.81 -3.73
CA GLU A 87 -3.68 1.84 -4.05
C GLU A 87 -2.54 2.48 -4.87
N LYS A 88 -2.84 3.33 -5.85
CA LYS A 88 -1.81 4.08 -6.62
C LYS A 88 -1.01 5.03 -5.75
N ILE A 89 -1.65 5.68 -4.78
CA ILE A 89 -0.96 6.57 -3.84
C ILE A 89 -0.03 5.75 -2.96
N GLU A 90 -0.49 4.62 -2.42
CA GLU A 90 0.33 3.72 -1.62
C GLU A 90 1.54 3.20 -2.42
N GLU A 91 1.33 2.80 -3.67
CA GLU A 91 2.41 2.34 -4.55
C GLU A 91 3.51 3.40 -4.71
N ARG A 92 3.14 4.67 -4.95
CA ARG A 92 4.10 5.78 -5.06
C ARG A 92 4.86 6.02 -3.76
N VAL A 93 4.19 5.93 -2.62
CA VAL A 93 4.83 6.11 -1.30
C VAL A 93 5.83 4.99 -1.02
N VAL A 94 5.51 3.78 -1.48
CA VAL A 94 6.31 2.57 -1.24
C VAL A 94 7.47 2.41 -2.24
N ALA A 95 7.45 3.11 -3.37
CA ALA A 95 8.43 3.00 -4.45
C ALA A 95 9.90 3.19 -4.04
N GLY A 96 10.17 3.89 -2.92
CA GLY A 96 11.53 4.24 -2.49
C GLY A 96 12.37 3.09 -1.93
N THR A 97 11.78 1.94 -1.54
CA THR A 97 12.56 0.81 -1.00
C THR A 97 12.05 -0.52 -1.55
N PRO A 98 12.95 -1.42 -2.00
CA PRO A 98 12.56 -2.68 -2.64
C PRO A 98 11.84 -3.64 -1.68
N GLU A 99 12.21 -3.64 -0.39
CA GLU A 99 11.53 -4.46 0.63
C GLU A 99 10.08 -4.01 0.85
N ARG A 100 9.82 -2.70 0.95
CA ARG A 100 8.45 -2.20 1.07
C ARG A 100 7.66 -2.49 -0.20
N LYS A 101 8.29 -2.38 -1.38
CA LYS A 101 7.68 -2.72 -2.66
C LYS A 101 7.27 -4.19 -2.71
N ALA A 102 8.14 -5.11 -2.31
CA ALA A 102 7.80 -6.53 -2.22
C ALA A 102 6.64 -6.79 -1.25
N ASN A 103 6.65 -6.15 -0.07
CA ASN A 103 5.56 -6.24 0.90
C ASN A 103 4.23 -5.67 0.39
N PHE A 104 4.28 -4.56 -0.36
CA PHE A 104 3.09 -3.97 -0.99
C PHE A 104 2.52 -4.91 -2.05
N GLN A 105 3.36 -5.48 -2.91
CA GLN A 105 2.93 -6.47 -3.90
C GLN A 105 2.34 -7.72 -3.23
N ALA A 106 2.93 -8.20 -2.13
CA ALA A 106 2.37 -9.29 -1.34
C ALA A 106 0.96 -8.98 -0.81
N LYS A 107 0.75 -7.78 -0.25
CA LYS A 107 -0.58 -7.33 0.19
C LYS A 107 -1.56 -7.21 -0.98
N GLN A 108 -1.11 -6.73 -2.13
CA GLN A 108 -1.97 -6.58 -3.31
C GLN A 108 -2.42 -7.95 -3.81
N MET A 109 -1.53 -8.95 -3.84
CA MET A 109 -1.89 -10.33 -4.15
C MET A 109 -2.93 -10.91 -3.18
N GLU A 110 -2.73 -10.74 -1.86
CA GLU A 110 -3.69 -11.19 -0.83
C GLU A 110 -5.08 -10.55 -1.05
N ARG A 111 -5.13 -9.26 -1.39
CA ARG A 111 -6.40 -8.56 -1.68
C ARG A 111 -7.09 -9.08 -2.93
N ARG A 112 -6.34 -9.26 -4.03
CA ARG A 112 -6.91 -9.76 -5.29
C ARG A 112 -7.42 -11.19 -5.17
N LEU A 113 -6.74 -12.04 -4.39
CA LEU A 113 -7.24 -13.38 -4.05
C LEU A 113 -8.58 -13.32 -3.32
N ALA A 114 -8.69 -12.48 -2.28
CA ALA A 114 -9.95 -12.30 -1.55
C ALA A 114 -11.08 -11.72 -2.43
N GLU A 115 -10.75 -10.81 -3.35
CA GLU A 115 -11.72 -10.27 -4.31
C GLU A 115 -12.22 -11.33 -5.30
N ILE A 116 -11.32 -12.19 -5.81
CA ILE A 116 -11.67 -13.30 -6.69
C ILE A 116 -12.59 -14.28 -5.97
N GLU A 117 -12.29 -14.64 -4.71
CA GLU A 117 -13.13 -15.53 -3.90
C GLU A 117 -14.56 -14.96 -3.78
N ARG A 118 -14.69 -13.66 -3.49
CA ARG A 118 -15.99 -12.97 -3.41
C ARG A 118 -16.71 -12.87 -4.75
N LEU A 119 -15.99 -12.67 -5.85
CA LEU A 119 -16.58 -12.64 -7.19
C LEU A 119 -17.04 -14.03 -7.62
N GLN A 120 -16.29 -15.07 -7.27
CA GLN A 120 -16.63 -16.47 -7.51
C GLN A 120 -17.89 -16.87 -6.73
N ASP A 121 -17.98 -16.51 -5.45
CA ASP A 121 -19.20 -16.72 -4.63
C ASP A 121 -20.43 -16.08 -5.26
N LYS A 122 -20.27 -14.88 -5.84
CA LYS A 122 -21.34 -14.13 -6.51
C LYS A 122 -21.54 -14.54 -7.98
N LYS A 123 -20.78 -15.52 -8.50
CA LYS A 123 -20.79 -15.96 -9.91
C LYS A 123 -20.59 -14.80 -10.92
N LEU A 124 -19.81 -13.80 -10.54
CA LEU A 124 -19.48 -12.65 -11.38
C LEU A 124 -18.17 -12.90 -12.15
N ASN A 125 -17.96 -12.16 -13.25
CA ASN A 125 -16.71 -12.24 -14.00
C ASN A 125 -15.55 -11.72 -13.15
N PHE A 126 -14.44 -12.48 -13.10
CA PHE A 126 -13.23 -12.17 -12.33
C PHE A 126 -11.96 -12.15 -13.20
N GLU A 127 -12.07 -12.23 -14.53
CA GLU A 127 -10.92 -12.28 -15.44
C GLU A 127 -9.98 -11.08 -15.28
N LYS A 128 -10.52 -9.88 -15.11
CA LYS A 128 -9.71 -8.67 -14.93
C LYS A 128 -8.99 -8.68 -13.59
N THR A 129 -9.65 -9.06 -12.51
CA THR A 129 -9.02 -9.20 -11.18
C THR A 129 -7.94 -10.29 -11.19
N LEU A 130 -8.13 -11.35 -11.98
CA LEU A 130 -7.14 -12.41 -12.20
C LEU A 130 -5.91 -11.89 -12.95
N ASN A 131 -6.10 -11.06 -13.97
CA ASN A 131 -4.98 -10.44 -14.69
C ASN A 131 -4.18 -9.49 -13.78
N GLU A 132 -4.87 -8.68 -12.98
CA GLU A 132 -4.22 -7.80 -12.01
C GLU A 132 -3.46 -8.59 -10.93
N LEU A 133 -3.96 -9.76 -10.52
CA LEU A 133 -3.24 -10.67 -9.63
C LEU A 133 -1.95 -11.19 -10.28
N ASN A 134 -2.00 -11.56 -11.57
CA ASN A 134 -0.81 -12.02 -12.29
C ASN A 134 0.24 -10.90 -12.45
N GLU A 135 -0.19 -9.66 -12.68
CA GLU A 135 0.69 -8.49 -12.73
C GLU A 135 1.36 -8.20 -11.37
N ALA A 136 0.60 -8.30 -10.27
CA ALA A 136 1.13 -8.18 -8.92
C ALA A 136 2.14 -9.29 -8.60
N GLU A 137 1.88 -10.51 -9.06
CA GLU A 137 2.80 -11.65 -8.92
C GLU A 137 4.12 -11.41 -9.66
N GLU A 138 4.06 -11.04 -10.94
CA GLU A 138 5.28 -10.75 -11.73
C GLU A 138 6.09 -9.59 -11.16
N SER A 139 5.42 -8.53 -10.72
CA SER A 139 6.09 -7.35 -10.16
C SER A 139 6.64 -7.61 -8.75
N GLY A 140 5.98 -8.44 -7.95
CA GLY A 140 6.46 -8.94 -6.67
C GLY A 140 7.72 -9.77 -6.81
N LEU A 141 7.73 -10.74 -7.74
CA LEU A 141 8.91 -11.56 -8.05
C LEU A 141 10.11 -10.70 -8.50
N LYS A 142 9.88 -9.71 -9.38
CA LYS A 142 10.93 -8.75 -9.78
C LYS A 142 11.45 -7.92 -8.61
N ALA A 143 10.60 -7.54 -7.66
CA ALA A 143 11.02 -6.80 -6.47
C ALA A 143 11.87 -7.67 -5.53
N LEU A 144 11.55 -8.96 -5.42
CA LEU A 144 12.31 -9.96 -4.68
C LEU A 144 13.71 -10.22 -5.25
N ASP A 145 13.82 -10.31 -6.58
CA ASP A 145 15.11 -10.46 -7.25
C ASP A 145 16.07 -9.30 -6.93
N PHE A 146 15.53 -8.12 -6.61
CA PHE A 146 16.30 -6.93 -6.24
C PHE A 146 16.69 -6.89 -4.75
N VAL A 147 15.94 -7.57 -3.87
CA VAL A 147 16.25 -7.65 -2.42
C VAL A 147 17.34 -8.69 -2.21
N THR A 148 18.58 -8.21 -2.03
CA THR A 148 19.81 -9.02 -1.93
C THR A 148 20.11 -9.56 -0.52
N SER A 149 19.24 -9.31 0.48
CA SER A 149 19.44 -9.82 1.83
C SER A 149 18.85 -11.23 1.98
N LEU A 150 19.73 -12.24 2.08
CA LEU A 150 19.40 -13.68 2.22
C LEU A 150 18.30 -13.97 3.25
N LYS A 151 18.22 -13.18 4.33
CA LYS A 151 17.23 -13.33 5.41
C LYS A 151 15.82 -12.91 5.01
N VAL A 152 15.69 -11.85 4.20
CA VAL A 152 14.39 -11.34 3.73
C VAL A 152 13.90 -12.17 2.55
N GLN A 153 14.80 -12.62 1.67
CA GLN A 153 14.47 -13.60 0.63
C GLN A 153 13.88 -14.89 1.21
N GLY A 154 14.45 -15.44 2.30
CA GLY A 154 13.92 -16.66 2.92
C GLY A 154 12.49 -16.52 3.43
N ILE A 155 12.19 -15.45 4.17
CA ILE A 155 10.85 -15.22 4.75
C ILE A 155 9.83 -14.95 3.65
N ILE A 156 10.17 -14.13 2.65
CA ILE A 156 9.26 -13.80 1.58
C ILE A 156 9.05 -15.00 0.65
N LYS A 157 10.11 -15.77 0.32
CA LYS A 157 10.01 -17.00 -0.47
C LYS A 157 9.11 -18.03 0.22
N GLN A 158 9.30 -18.25 1.52
CA GLN A 158 8.48 -19.17 2.30
C GLN A 158 6.99 -18.75 2.32
N ARG A 159 6.72 -17.44 2.37
CA ARG A 159 5.36 -16.90 2.29
C ARG A 159 4.74 -17.12 0.91
N ILE A 160 5.50 -16.89 -0.16
CA ILE A 160 5.05 -17.14 -1.54
C ILE A 160 4.79 -18.63 -1.75
N ASP A 161 5.71 -19.50 -1.35
CA ASP A 161 5.58 -20.95 -1.49
C ASP A 161 4.33 -21.47 -0.76
N SER A 162 4.07 -20.97 0.46
CA SER A 162 2.86 -21.31 1.22
C SER A 162 1.57 -20.87 0.53
N GLN A 163 1.59 -19.73 -0.18
CA GLN A 163 0.45 -19.24 -0.94
C GLN A 163 0.25 -19.99 -2.24
N VAL A 164 1.34 -20.36 -2.94
CA VAL A 164 1.29 -21.22 -4.12
C VAL A 164 0.67 -22.56 -3.75
N GLU A 165 1.08 -23.17 -2.63
CA GLU A 165 0.53 -24.44 -2.16
C GLU A 165 -0.94 -24.35 -1.78
N ALA A 166 -1.37 -23.28 -1.10
CA ALA A 166 -2.77 -23.03 -0.78
C ALA A 166 -3.63 -22.88 -2.05
N ARG A 167 -3.11 -22.20 -3.07
CA ARG A 167 -3.77 -22.02 -4.37
C ARG A 167 -3.84 -23.31 -5.16
N GLN A 168 -2.82 -24.17 -5.08
CA GLN A 168 -2.83 -25.52 -5.63
C GLN A 168 -4.00 -26.34 -5.06
N LYS A 169 -4.19 -26.30 -3.73
CA LYS A 169 -5.28 -27.00 -3.05
C LYS A 169 -6.65 -26.46 -3.43
N GLN A 170 -6.79 -25.14 -3.63
CA GLN A 170 -8.04 -24.54 -4.11
C GLN A 170 -8.34 -24.93 -5.56
N LEU A 171 -7.32 -24.99 -6.42
CA LEU A 171 -7.44 -25.42 -7.80
C LEU A 171 -7.81 -26.90 -7.93
N GLU A 172 -7.24 -27.78 -7.09
CA GLU A 172 -7.63 -29.20 -7.07
C GLU A 172 -9.09 -29.37 -6.63
N LYS A 173 -9.54 -28.60 -5.63
CA LYS A 173 -10.96 -28.56 -5.26
C LYS A 173 -11.84 -28.04 -6.39
N ALA A 174 -11.37 -27.06 -7.17
CA ALA A 174 -12.09 -26.54 -8.33
C ALA A 174 -12.15 -27.55 -9.48
N LYS A 175 -11.09 -28.36 -9.69
CA LYS A 175 -11.08 -29.45 -10.68
C LYS A 175 -12.18 -30.48 -10.40
N MET A 176 -12.45 -30.81 -9.13
CA MET A 176 -13.53 -31.74 -8.75
C MET A 176 -14.96 -31.25 -9.10
N VAL A 177 -15.14 -29.97 -9.48
CA VAL A 177 -16.46 -29.34 -9.72
C VAL A 177 -16.66 -28.93 -11.19
N LEU A 178 -15.67 -29.11 -12.07
CA LEU A 178 -15.68 -28.57 -13.43
C LEU A 178 -15.91 -29.64 -14.52
N PRO A 179 -16.59 -29.30 -15.64
CA PRO A 179 -16.73 -30.21 -16.79
C PRO A 179 -15.37 -30.47 -17.47
N LEU A 180 -15.18 -31.68 -18.02
CA LEU A 180 -13.92 -32.21 -18.60
C LEU A 180 -13.13 -31.24 -19.52
N GLU A 181 -13.80 -30.32 -20.21
CA GLU A 181 -13.15 -29.33 -21.09
C GLU A 181 -12.40 -28.22 -20.33
N ALA A 182 -12.87 -27.85 -19.13
CA ALA A 182 -12.19 -26.89 -18.28
C ALA A 182 -10.94 -27.50 -17.63
N GLU A 183 -10.95 -28.80 -17.31
CA GLU A 183 -9.79 -29.52 -16.79
C GLU A 183 -8.62 -29.51 -17.77
N LYS A 184 -8.88 -29.83 -19.05
CA LYS A 184 -7.85 -29.80 -20.10
C LYS A 184 -7.25 -28.40 -20.30
N ARG A 185 -8.06 -27.34 -20.19
CA ARG A 185 -7.57 -25.95 -20.27
C ARG A 185 -6.71 -25.58 -19.06
N ILE A 186 -7.11 -26.00 -17.86
CA ILE A 186 -6.34 -25.78 -16.63
C ILE A 186 -5.02 -26.55 -16.70
N GLU A 187 -5.02 -27.79 -17.21
CA GLU A 187 -3.82 -28.62 -17.35
C GLU A 187 -2.82 -28.03 -18.34
N VAL A 188 -3.28 -27.56 -19.50
CA VAL A 188 -2.43 -26.86 -20.48
C VAL A 188 -1.86 -25.56 -19.89
N MET A 189 -2.64 -24.81 -19.10
CA MET A 189 -2.15 -23.64 -18.39
C MET A 189 -1.08 -24.01 -17.34
N MET A 190 -1.30 -25.08 -16.58
CA MET A 190 -0.35 -25.58 -15.58
C MET A 190 0.98 -25.99 -16.22
N GLN A 191 0.93 -26.73 -17.33
CA GLN A 191 2.13 -27.15 -18.06
C GLN A 191 2.92 -25.96 -18.62
N LYS A 192 2.24 -24.96 -19.20
CA LYS A 192 2.90 -23.72 -19.65
C LYS A 192 3.52 -22.95 -18.48
N ARG A 193 2.90 -23.01 -17.30
CA ARG A 193 3.40 -22.33 -16.10
C ARG A 193 4.63 -23.04 -15.53
N THR A 194 4.61 -24.37 -15.41
CA THR A 194 5.78 -25.13 -14.97
C THR A 194 6.97 -24.91 -15.90
N GLN A 195 6.76 -24.91 -17.22
CA GLN A 195 7.81 -24.60 -18.18
C GLN A 195 8.38 -23.19 -18.00
N ARG A 196 7.52 -22.20 -17.72
CA ARG A 196 7.99 -20.83 -17.44
C ARG A 196 8.81 -20.73 -16.16
N LEU A 197 8.38 -21.42 -15.09
CA LEU A 197 9.11 -21.47 -13.83
C LEU A 197 10.47 -22.14 -14.02
N GLU A 198 10.52 -23.26 -14.72
CA GLU A 198 11.76 -24.00 -15.01
C GLU A 198 12.75 -23.14 -15.84
N ILE A 199 12.26 -22.41 -16.84
CA ILE A 199 13.07 -21.44 -17.60
C ILE A 199 13.58 -20.31 -16.70
N GLN A 200 12.79 -19.87 -15.72
CA GLN A 200 13.22 -18.82 -14.79
C GLN A 200 14.25 -19.33 -13.80
N GLU A 201 14.08 -20.54 -13.26
CA GLU A 201 15.05 -21.20 -12.38
C GLU A 201 16.40 -21.33 -13.09
N GLN A 202 16.42 -21.82 -14.32
CA GLN A 202 17.66 -21.90 -15.12
C GLN A 202 18.30 -20.53 -15.36
N LYS A 203 17.51 -19.46 -15.54
CA LYS A 203 18.04 -18.10 -15.69
C LYS A 203 18.63 -17.57 -14.39
N ILE A 204 18.00 -17.87 -13.26
CA ILE A 204 18.51 -17.49 -11.93
C ILE A 204 19.81 -18.24 -11.66
N GLU A 205 19.85 -19.54 -11.91
CA GLU A 205 21.02 -20.39 -11.73
C GLU A 205 22.21 -19.90 -12.57
N LYS A 206 22.00 -19.64 -13.87
CA LYS A 206 23.04 -19.05 -14.74
C LYS A 206 23.55 -17.70 -14.25
N LYS A 207 22.66 -16.82 -13.76
CA LYS A 207 23.06 -15.53 -13.19
C LYS A 207 23.85 -15.70 -11.89
N LEU A 208 23.54 -16.74 -11.11
CA LEU A 208 24.20 -17.04 -9.86
C LEU A 208 25.62 -17.58 -10.11
N GLU A 209 25.77 -18.49 -11.09
CA GLU A 209 27.06 -18.97 -11.59
C GLU A 209 27.93 -17.81 -12.12
N GLN A 210 27.37 -16.96 -13.00
CA GLN A 210 28.08 -15.78 -13.53
C GLN A 210 28.56 -14.84 -12.42
N ASN A 211 27.74 -14.61 -11.39
CA ASN A 211 28.14 -13.80 -10.24
C ASN A 211 29.23 -14.47 -9.40
N GLN A 212 29.20 -15.79 -9.25
CA GLN A 212 30.25 -16.54 -8.55
C GLN A 212 31.58 -16.47 -9.32
N GLU A 213 31.57 -16.61 -10.65
CA GLU A 213 32.76 -16.43 -11.50
C GLU A 213 33.32 -15.01 -11.41
N LEU A 214 32.48 -13.98 -11.52
CA LEU A 214 32.90 -12.59 -11.38
C LEU A 214 33.52 -12.30 -10.00
N ARG A 215 33.01 -12.95 -8.94
CA ARG A 215 33.61 -12.85 -7.60
C ARG A 215 34.97 -13.53 -7.53
N LYS A 216 35.13 -14.71 -8.13
CA LYS A 216 36.42 -15.41 -8.22
C LYS A 216 37.46 -14.58 -8.97
N ASP A 217 37.11 -14.06 -10.16
CA ASP A 217 37.98 -13.22 -10.98
C ASP A 217 38.38 -11.92 -10.26
N ARG A 218 37.44 -11.26 -9.56
CA ARG A 218 37.76 -10.09 -8.72
C ARG A 218 38.71 -10.42 -7.59
N LEU A 219 38.53 -11.56 -6.91
CA LEU A 219 39.41 -12.00 -5.83
C LEU A 219 40.80 -12.34 -6.36
N GLU A 220 40.92 -13.03 -7.50
CA GLU A 220 42.20 -13.33 -8.14
C GLU A 220 42.94 -12.07 -8.58
N LYS A 221 42.23 -11.08 -9.16
CA LYS A 221 42.79 -9.77 -9.49
C LYS A 221 43.29 -9.03 -8.24
N GLN A 222 42.54 -9.08 -7.13
CA GLN A 222 42.97 -8.48 -5.86
C GLN A 222 44.21 -9.18 -5.27
N ILE A 223 44.29 -10.51 -5.34
CA ILE A 223 45.49 -11.26 -4.90
C ILE A 223 46.72 -10.84 -5.70
N ASN A 224 46.58 -10.66 -7.02
CA ASN A 224 47.70 -10.31 -7.89
C ASN A 224 48.29 -8.92 -7.64
N ILE A 225 47.51 -8.00 -7.04
CA ILE A 225 47.94 -6.63 -6.73
C ILE A 225 48.58 -6.53 -5.33
N LEU A 226 48.44 -7.54 -4.47
CA LEU A 226 48.94 -7.49 -3.10
C LEU A 226 50.44 -7.85 -3.02
N PRO A 227 51.27 -7.08 -2.27
CA PRO A 227 52.71 -7.29 -2.15
C PRO A 227 53.11 -8.56 -1.36
N ASN A 228 52.14 -9.25 -0.75
CA ASN A 228 52.35 -10.44 0.09
C ASN A 228 51.48 -11.61 -0.40
N LYS A 229 51.68 -12.02 -1.67
CA LYS A 229 50.85 -13.00 -2.40
C LYS A 229 50.54 -14.28 -1.63
N GLY A 230 51.54 -14.92 -0.99
CA GLY A 230 51.35 -16.20 -0.32
C GLY A 230 50.34 -16.18 0.84
N ARG A 231 50.30 -15.09 1.63
CA ARG A 231 49.35 -14.95 2.76
C ARG A 231 47.94 -14.56 2.31
N ALA A 232 47.84 -13.89 1.16
CA ALA A 232 46.56 -13.53 0.54
C ALA A 232 45.90 -14.73 -0.15
N GLU A 233 46.68 -15.57 -0.83
CA GLU A 233 46.22 -16.81 -1.46
C GLU A 233 45.61 -17.80 -0.45
N GLU A 234 46.21 -17.92 0.73
CA GLU A 234 45.73 -18.82 1.79
C GLU A 234 44.39 -18.35 2.40
N LYS A 235 44.22 -17.04 2.61
CA LYS A 235 42.95 -16.44 3.05
C LYS A 235 41.84 -16.61 2.01
N VAL A 236 42.14 -16.41 0.72
CA VAL A 236 41.13 -16.58 -0.33
C VAL A 236 40.77 -18.04 -0.54
N LYS A 237 41.72 -18.98 -0.46
CA LYS A 237 41.40 -20.42 -0.45
C LYS A 237 40.44 -20.79 0.69
N GLY A 238 40.61 -20.21 1.88
CA GLY A 238 39.67 -20.38 2.99
C GLY A 238 38.26 -19.85 2.70
N ILE A 239 38.15 -18.67 2.10
CA ILE A 239 36.87 -18.05 1.72
C ILE A 239 36.17 -18.85 0.62
N LEU A 240 36.91 -19.30 -0.40
CA LEU A 240 36.35 -20.10 -1.51
C LEU A 240 35.86 -21.48 -1.04
N LYS A 241 36.50 -22.07 -0.02
CA LYS A 241 36.08 -23.35 0.57
C LYS A 241 34.74 -23.24 1.30
N ASN A 242 34.43 -22.08 1.89
CA ASN A 242 33.15 -21.78 2.55
C ASN A 242 32.02 -21.39 1.58
N ILE A 243 32.33 -21.03 0.33
CA ILE A 243 31.32 -20.68 -0.69
C ILE A 243 30.77 -21.94 -1.39
N ASN A 244 31.50 -23.07 -1.34
CA ASN A 244 31.14 -24.35 -1.95
C ASN A 244 30.53 -25.37 -0.95
N GLN A 245 30.26 -24.97 0.29
CA GLN A 245 29.50 -25.75 1.29
C GLN A 245 28.10 -25.17 1.44
#